data_AF-A0A1F3BIH4-F1
#
_entry.id   AF-A0A1F3BIH4-F1
#
_cell.length_a   1.000
_cell.length_b   1.000
_cell.length_c   1.000
_cell.angle_alpha   90.00
_cell.angle_beta   90.00
_cell.angle_gamma   90.00
#
_symmetry.space_group_name_H-M   'P 1'
#
loop_
_entity.id
_entity.type
_entity.pdbx_description
1 polymer ?
#
loop_
_entity_poly.entity_id
_entity_poly.type
_entity_poly.pdbx_seq_one_letter_code
_entity_poly.pdbx_strand_id
1 'polypeptide(L)'
;MQNDPLGSPVYIETHQIATNEYGIANLSIGSGAVVTGVFADIAWGVTTHFVKTELDITGNQNYEFIGTSQPLSVPYALYAEKAGNASDDLDKDPTNEIQTISKTDSTISLSKSGGSIIDSDKQTLSLNNNELTISNGNTIQIPPDNDADTTNELQVLSVNNNQLIISKGNTVNIDADTTNEIQVLSFTNDTLYLSNSNKVYLGNYFDNSDGQTLILNGNELTISNGNTIAFTGAVDLDADPTNELQFLNISNDTLYLSNGNFVILPENFDNDSTNELQDLSFSGDTLFMTNGNFVVLPYDSAFWKLSGNNIYYNNGSVAIGILNPDNNAILDISSTNKGVLIPRLTHEQRDSILNPSIGLQIFNITTNCLNYWGGINWFELCGNCTPQPSQADANINGGDMDYYGISSNITMPLQGNIPQEGIGTWTLISNPDGLGVLTDIHNPNADFTGTVYITYQLRWSISTICDSTFDEFTVTFRAFDSFNSSGTVYVYPYSPENQLEWGGYGILTGASSNTNGGINTNTIVSILGDNGVVQYAAKYCYDLDAFGYDDWYLPTTSEMNQMVSGILPYNVTYWTSYEDSEYNAKAILNTGSSLDFPIHNKNIQHSFRCVRK
;
A
#
# COMPACT_ATOMS: atom_id res chain seq x y z
N MET A 1 3.85 -28.26 -43.40
CA MET A 1 5.15 -27.66 -43.77
C MET A 1 5.81 -27.11 -42.52
N GLN A 2 7.13 -27.20 -42.39
CA GLN A 2 7.88 -26.70 -41.24
C GLN A 2 8.68 -25.44 -41.60
N ASN A 3 8.74 -24.46 -40.68
CA ASN A 3 9.45 -23.17 -40.72
C ASN A 3 8.99 -22.17 -41.80
N ASP A 4 8.53 -22.65 -42.96
CA ASP A 4 8.18 -21.84 -44.12
C ASP A 4 6.91 -22.40 -44.82
N PRO A 5 6.01 -21.55 -45.38
CA PRO A 5 4.83 -21.99 -46.13
C PRO A 5 5.12 -22.89 -47.34
N LEU A 6 6.33 -22.80 -47.90
CA LEU A 6 6.86 -23.62 -48.99
C LEU A 6 7.95 -24.60 -48.52
N GLY A 7 8.14 -24.74 -47.20
CA GLY A 7 9.13 -25.60 -46.57
C GLY A 7 8.89 -27.10 -46.78
N SER A 8 9.72 -27.98 -46.23
CA SER A 8 9.49 -29.42 -46.38
C SER A 8 8.27 -29.89 -45.56
N PRO A 9 7.46 -30.83 -46.08
CA PRO A 9 6.37 -31.42 -45.30
C PRO A 9 6.93 -32.40 -44.26
N VAL A 10 6.53 -32.20 -42.99
CA VAL A 10 6.87 -33.11 -41.87
C VAL A 10 5.83 -34.21 -41.66
N TYR A 11 4.61 -33.99 -42.18
CA TYR A 11 3.50 -34.94 -42.15
C TYR A 11 2.58 -34.65 -43.34
N ILE A 12 2.09 -35.71 -43.98
CA ILE A 12 1.10 -35.65 -45.07
C ILE A 12 0.07 -36.75 -44.84
N GLU A 13 -1.20 -36.40 -44.98
CA GLU A 13 -2.33 -37.32 -44.98
C GLU A 13 -3.31 -37.00 -46.11
N THR A 14 -4.12 -38.00 -46.47
CA THR A 14 -5.18 -37.86 -47.48
C THR A 14 -6.54 -38.21 -46.87
N HIS A 15 -7.58 -37.53 -47.35
CA HIS A 15 -8.97 -37.75 -46.94
C HIS A 15 -9.84 -37.97 -48.18
N GLN A 16 -10.76 -38.94 -48.11
CA GLN A 16 -11.81 -39.12 -49.11
C GLN A 16 -13.16 -38.82 -48.46
N ILE A 17 -13.72 -37.66 -48.78
CA ILE A 17 -14.96 -37.15 -48.16
C ILE A 17 -15.85 -36.52 -49.23
N ALA A 18 -17.16 -36.63 -49.04
CA ALA A 18 -18.15 -35.96 -49.89
C ALA A 18 -18.53 -34.60 -49.29
N THR A 19 -18.72 -33.59 -50.14
CA THR A 19 -19.29 -32.31 -49.71
C THR A 19 -20.78 -32.46 -49.37
N ASN A 20 -21.29 -31.63 -48.46
CA ASN A 20 -22.73 -31.50 -48.25
C ASN A 20 -23.41 -30.74 -49.41
N GLU A 21 -24.73 -30.55 -49.31
CA GLU A 21 -25.54 -29.83 -50.32
C GLU A 21 -25.12 -28.37 -50.54
N TYR A 22 -24.31 -27.81 -49.64
CA TYR A 22 -23.76 -26.44 -49.71
C TYR A 22 -22.29 -26.40 -50.18
N GLY A 23 -21.71 -27.53 -50.59
CA GLY A 23 -20.32 -27.60 -51.05
C GLY A 23 -19.27 -27.61 -49.92
N ILE A 24 -19.68 -27.82 -48.67
CA ILE A 24 -18.77 -27.83 -47.51
C ILE A 24 -18.30 -29.25 -47.22
N ALA A 25 -17.01 -29.41 -46.96
CA ALA A 25 -16.39 -30.66 -46.51
C ALA A 25 -15.74 -30.47 -45.13
N ASN A 26 -16.04 -31.36 -44.19
CA ASN A 26 -15.45 -31.37 -42.86
C ASN A 26 -14.45 -32.52 -42.74
N LEU A 27 -13.23 -32.22 -42.30
CA LEU A 27 -12.19 -33.20 -42.03
C LEU A 27 -11.47 -32.88 -40.73
N SER A 28 -11.02 -33.93 -40.04
CA SER A 28 -10.18 -33.79 -38.86
C SER A 28 -8.73 -34.03 -39.26
N ILE A 29 -7.86 -33.07 -38.99
CA ILE A 29 -6.43 -33.23 -39.26
C ILE A 29 -5.87 -34.29 -38.31
N GLY A 30 -5.06 -35.22 -38.82
CA GLY A 30 -4.45 -36.32 -38.08
C GLY A 30 -5.26 -37.62 -38.08
N SER A 31 -6.44 -37.64 -38.69
CA SER A 31 -7.29 -38.85 -38.83
C SER A 31 -7.37 -39.39 -40.25
N GLY A 32 -6.59 -38.82 -41.19
CA GLY A 32 -6.58 -39.24 -42.58
C GLY A 32 -5.74 -40.49 -42.83
N ALA A 33 -5.72 -40.94 -44.08
CA ALA A 33 -4.78 -41.97 -44.52
C ALA A 33 -3.38 -41.35 -44.66
N VAL A 34 -2.47 -41.73 -43.77
CA VAL A 34 -1.10 -41.21 -43.72
C VAL A 34 -0.33 -41.57 -44.99
N VAL A 35 0.27 -40.57 -45.63
CA VAL A 35 1.17 -40.73 -46.78
C VAL A 35 2.63 -40.71 -46.32
N THR A 36 2.99 -39.79 -45.42
CA THR A 36 4.32 -39.70 -44.81
C THR A 36 4.27 -38.99 -43.45
N GLY A 37 5.27 -39.27 -42.60
CA GLY A 37 5.40 -38.71 -41.25
C GLY A 37 4.52 -39.40 -40.21
N VAL A 38 4.66 -38.97 -38.95
CA VAL A 38 3.84 -39.43 -37.82
C VAL A 38 3.27 -38.18 -37.15
N PHE A 39 1.94 -38.08 -37.08
CA PHE A 39 1.26 -36.87 -36.59
C PHE A 39 1.65 -36.53 -35.14
N ALA A 40 1.80 -37.54 -34.28
CA ALA A 40 2.17 -37.38 -32.88
C ALA A 40 3.61 -36.88 -32.65
N ASP A 41 4.50 -37.09 -33.62
CA ASP A 41 5.92 -36.71 -33.51
C ASP A 41 6.18 -35.27 -33.97
N ILE A 42 5.14 -34.56 -34.44
CA ILE A 42 5.27 -33.16 -34.86
C ILE A 42 5.51 -32.27 -33.64
N ALA A 43 6.65 -31.58 -33.61
CA ALA A 43 7.05 -30.70 -32.52
C ALA A 43 6.32 -29.33 -32.58
N TRP A 44 5.01 -29.32 -32.35
CA TRP A 44 4.12 -28.16 -32.53
C TRP A 44 4.57 -26.86 -31.81
N GLY A 45 5.28 -26.96 -30.68
CA GLY A 45 5.72 -25.81 -29.87
C GLY A 45 7.12 -25.28 -30.17
N VAL A 46 7.93 -25.96 -30.98
CA VAL A 46 9.36 -25.62 -31.16
C VAL A 46 9.61 -24.82 -32.44
N THR A 47 8.87 -25.11 -33.50
CA THR A 47 9.05 -24.47 -34.82
C THR A 47 7.71 -23.99 -35.36
N THR A 48 7.72 -23.01 -36.26
CA THR A 48 6.50 -22.61 -36.98
C THR A 48 6.08 -23.73 -37.93
N HIS A 49 4.78 -23.97 -38.02
CA HIS A 49 4.18 -24.98 -38.89
C HIS A 49 3.12 -24.34 -39.78
N PHE A 50 2.91 -24.91 -40.96
CA PHE A 50 1.87 -24.46 -41.89
C PHE A 50 1.09 -25.67 -42.42
N VAL A 51 -0.22 -25.53 -42.53
CA VAL A 51 -1.13 -26.50 -43.15
C VAL A 51 -1.27 -26.14 -44.62
N LYS A 52 -0.78 -27.02 -45.50
CA LYS A 52 -0.96 -26.92 -46.95
C LYS A 52 -2.15 -27.80 -47.33
N THR A 53 -3.12 -27.24 -48.04
CA THR A 53 -4.32 -27.94 -48.49
C THR A 53 -4.31 -28.06 -50.01
N GLU A 54 -4.59 -29.26 -50.50
CA GLU A 54 -4.70 -29.57 -51.93
C GLU A 54 -5.96 -30.42 -52.15
N LEU A 55 -6.60 -30.28 -53.31
CA LEU A 55 -7.89 -30.87 -53.63
C LEU A 55 -7.84 -31.61 -54.95
N ASP A 56 -8.40 -32.81 -54.99
CA ASP A 56 -8.67 -33.56 -56.22
C ASP A 56 -10.17 -33.85 -56.31
N ILE A 57 -10.86 -33.07 -57.14
CA ILE A 57 -12.31 -33.19 -57.36
C ILE A 57 -12.63 -34.43 -58.22
N THR A 58 -11.67 -34.89 -59.03
CA THR A 58 -11.87 -35.98 -60.00
C THR A 58 -11.55 -37.36 -59.44
N GLY A 59 -10.89 -37.43 -58.28
CA GLY A 59 -10.49 -38.67 -57.61
C GLY A 59 -9.40 -39.45 -58.36
N ASN A 60 -8.63 -38.80 -59.23
CA ASN A 60 -7.57 -39.40 -60.04
C ASN A 60 -6.16 -39.29 -59.43
N GLN A 61 -6.05 -38.80 -58.19
CA GLN A 61 -4.83 -38.52 -57.44
C GLN A 61 -4.01 -37.33 -57.97
N ASN A 62 -4.59 -36.49 -58.85
CA ASN A 62 -3.99 -35.21 -59.22
C ASN A 62 -4.56 -34.10 -58.33
N TYR A 63 -3.83 -33.79 -57.26
CA TYR A 63 -4.22 -32.76 -56.32
C TYR A 63 -3.83 -31.37 -56.83
N GLU A 64 -4.79 -30.44 -56.84
CA GLU A 64 -4.58 -29.03 -57.13
C GLU A 64 -4.40 -28.24 -55.82
N PHE A 65 -3.46 -27.31 -55.81
CA PHE A 65 -3.18 -26.49 -54.63
C PHE A 65 -4.32 -25.50 -54.34
N ILE A 66 -4.81 -25.50 -53.10
CA ILE A 66 -5.89 -24.61 -52.64
C ILE A 66 -5.35 -23.46 -51.79
N GLY A 67 -4.40 -23.75 -50.89
CA GLY A 67 -3.84 -22.71 -50.03
C GLY A 67 -2.91 -23.26 -48.96
N THR A 68 -2.18 -22.35 -48.31
CA THR A 68 -1.35 -22.63 -47.14
C THR A 68 -1.72 -21.65 -46.03
N SER A 69 -1.98 -22.15 -44.82
CA SER A 69 -2.28 -21.32 -43.65
C SER A 69 -1.46 -21.75 -42.44
N GLN A 70 -1.17 -20.81 -41.54
CA GLN A 70 -0.51 -21.10 -40.27
C GLN A 70 -1.58 -21.36 -39.19
N PRO A 71 -1.53 -22.49 -38.45
CA PRO A 71 -2.30 -22.62 -37.23
C PRO A 71 -1.71 -21.69 -36.16
N LEU A 72 -2.54 -20.80 -35.63
CA LEU A 72 -2.17 -19.92 -34.52
C LEU A 72 -2.64 -20.54 -33.20
N SER A 73 -1.74 -20.68 -32.24
CA SER A 73 -2.08 -21.19 -30.91
C SER A 73 -2.97 -20.18 -30.17
N VAL A 74 -4.02 -20.67 -29.50
CA VAL A 74 -4.82 -19.86 -28.57
C VAL A 74 -4.07 -19.64 -27.26
N PRO A 75 -4.35 -18.57 -26.49
CA PRO A 75 -3.67 -18.28 -25.22
C PRO A 75 -3.67 -19.47 -24.23
N TYR A 76 -4.76 -20.24 -24.21
CA TYR A 76 -4.89 -21.44 -23.35
C TYR A 76 -3.92 -22.58 -23.75
N ALA A 77 -3.61 -22.72 -25.05
CA ALA A 77 -2.67 -23.71 -25.54
C ALA A 77 -1.21 -23.34 -25.21
N LEU A 78 -0.89 -22.03 -25.19
CA LEU A 78 0.41 -21.53 -24.73
C LEU A 78 0.58 -21.60 -23.20
N TYR A 79 -0.54 -21.52 -22.45
CA TYR A 79 -0.53 -21.69 -21.00
C TYR A 79 -0.37 -23.17 -20.59
N ALA A 80 -0.90 -24.12 -21.37
CA ALA A 80 -0.76 -25.55 -21.09
C ALA A 80 0.69 -26.06 -21.13
N GLU A 81 1.55 -25.47 -21.97
CA GLU A 81 3.00 -25.77 -21.98
C GLU A 81 3.70 -25.30 -20.68
N LYS A 82 3.23 -24.20 -20.09
CA LYS A 82 3.73 -23.69 -18.80
C LYS A 82 3.11 -24.39 -17.58
N ALA A 83 1.87 -24.86 -17.68
CA ALA A 83 1.20 -25.58 -16.59
C ALA A 83 1.82 -26.97 -16.31
N GLY A 84 2.42 -27.60 -17.32
CA GLY A 84 3.19 -28.85 -17.15
C GLY A 84 4.60 -28.65 -16.55
N ASN A 85 5.05 -27.41 -16.39
CA ASN A 85 6.34 -27.05 -15.83
C ASN A 85 6.17 -26.07 -14.67
N ALA A 86 5.25 -26.38 -13.74
CA ALA A 86 5.41 -25.88 -12.39
C ALA A 86 6.83 -26.28 -11.95
N SER A 87 7.65 -25.28 -11.70
CA SER A 87 9.07 -25.40 -11.39
C SER A 87 9.30 -26.50 -10.36
N ASP A 88 10.05 -27.52 -10.78
CA ASP A 88 10.62 -28.63 -10.01
C ASP A 88 10.72 -28.30 -8.52
N ASP A 89 9.72 -28.73 -7.74
CA ASP A 89 9.67 -28.58 -6.28
C ASP A 89 10.55 -29.63 -5.57
N LEU A 90 11.40 -30.33 -6.34
CA LEU A 90 12.27 -31.41 -5.94
C LEU A 90 11.54 -32.66 -5.42
N ASP A 91 10.21 -32.72 -5.55
CA ASP A 91 9.41 -33.92 -5.30
C ASP A 91 8.89 -34.49 -6.63
N LYS A 92 9.16 -35.77 -6.88
CA LYS A 92 8.81 -36.46 -8.14
C LYS A 92 7.60 -37.37 -8.02
N ASP A 93 6.90 -37.38 -6.88
CA ASP A 93 5.71 -38.22 -6.68
C ASP A 93 4.42 -37.46 -7.01
N PRO A 94 3.79 -37.70 -8.18
CA PRO A 94 2.61 -36.97 -8.64
C PRO A 94 1.30 -37.41 -7.95
N THR A 95 1.41 -38.08 -6.80
CA THR A 95 0.24 -38.58 -6.06
C THR A 95 0.08 -37.90 -4.71
N ASN A 96 1.02 -37.07 -4.26
CA ASN A 96 1.05 -36.50 -2.91
C ASN A 96 0.68 -35.01 -2.81
N GLU A 97 0.29 -34.36 -3.91
CA GLU A 97 0.15 -32.91 -3.97
C GLU A 97 -1.06 -32.37 -3.19
N ILE A 98 -2.10 -33.20 -3.04
CA ILE A 98 -3.25 -32.91 -2.17
C ILE A 98 -3.07 -33.69 -0.88
N GLN A 99 -2.72 -32.95 0.18
CA GLN A 99 -2.53 -33.45 1.53
C GLN A 99 -3.78 -33.22 2.39
N THR A 100 -4.26 -34.29 3.03
CA THR A 100 -5.34 -34.21 4.01
C THR A 100 -4.74 -34.06 5.41
N ILE A 101 -5.16 -33.05 6.15
CA ILE A 101 -4.73 -32.83 7.53
C ILE A 101 -5.62 -33.65 8.47
N SER A 102 -5.01 -34.45 9.34
CA SER A 102 -5.72 -35.19 10.38
C SER A 102 -5.09 -34.94 11.75
N LYS A 103 -5.92 -34.75 12.79
CA LYS A 103 -5.47 -34.66 14.18
C LYS A 103 -5.90 -35.90 14.94
N THR A 104 -4.95 -36.62 15.52
CA THR A 104 -5.21 -37.73 16.44
C THR A 104 -4.40 -37.48 17.71
N ASP A 105 -5.10 -37.36 18.83
CA ASP A 105 -4.53 -36.90 20.11
C ASP A 105 -3.74 -35.58 19.96
N SER A 106 -2.42 -35.64 20.18
CA SER A 106 -1.49 -34.52 20.13
C SER A 106 -0.72 -34.44 18.83
N THR A 107 -1.00 -35.29 17.83
CA THR A 107 -0.24 -35.29 16.58
C THR A 107 -1.14 -34.82 15.44
N ILE A 108 -0.72 -33.76 14.76
CA ILE A 108 -1.31 -33.32 13.50
C ILE A 108 -0.46 -33.92 12.40
N SER A 109 -1.03 -34.86 11.66
CA SER A 109 -0.34 -35.57 10.58
C SER A 109 -0.91 -35.17 9.24
N LEU A 110 -0.01 -34.95 8.28
CA LEU A 110 -0.35 -34.84 6.87
C LEU A 110 -0.42 -36.24 6.27
N SER A 111 -1.34 -36.46 5.33
CA SER A 111 -1.41 -37.71 4.58
C SER A 111 -0.12 -37.96 3.77
N LYS A 112 -0.02 -39.14 3.16
CA LYS A 112 0.99 -39.46 2.11
C LYS A 112 2.41 -39.01 2.46
N SER A 113 2.83 -39.29 3.70
CA SER A 113 4.18 -39.00 4.21
C SER A 113 4.56 -37.51 4.28
N GLY A 114 3.61 -36.57 4.25
CA GLY A 114 3.86 -35.13 4.35
C GLY A 114 4.43 -34.65 5.70
N GLY A 115 4.70 -35.58 6.62
CA GLY A 115 5.21 -35.31 7.96
C GLY A 115 4.09 -35.17 9.00
N SER A 116 4.50 -35.06 10.25
CA SER A 116 3.58 -34.75 11.34
C SER A 116 4.25 -33.79 12.31
N ILE A 117 3.46 -32.88 12.87
CA ILE A 117 3.89 -32.08 14.01
C ILE A 117 3.19 -32.62 15.26
N ILE A 118 3.95 -32.74 16.33
CA ILE A 118 3.39 -33.03 17.65
C ILE A 118 3.07 -31.68 18.27
N ASP A 119 1.79 -31.43 18.50
CA ASP A 119 1.27 -30.41 19.39
C ASP A 119 1.77 -30.73 20.81
N SER A 120 2.98 -30.26 21.11
CA SER A 120 3.75 -30.61 22.30
C SER A 120 3.21 -29.96 23.57
N ASP A 121 2.12 -29.20 23.49
CA ASP A 121 1.55 -28.49 24.63
C ASP A 121 0.58 -29.35 25.47
N LYS A 122 0.77 -30.68 25.46
CA LYS A 122 0.25 -31.52 26.56
C LYS A 122 1.18 -31.38 27.77
N GLN A 123 0.96 -30.31 28.52
CA GLN A 123 1.53 -30.16 29.85
C GLN A 123 0.81 -31.13 30.80
N THR A 124 1.48 -32.20 31.21
CA THR A 124 0.98 -33.07 32.27
C THR A 124 1.47 -32.55 33.61
N LEU A 125 0.52 -32.36 34.54
CA LEU A 125 0.85 -32.16 35.94
C LEU A 125 1.04 -33.51 36.60
N SER A 126 2.20 -33.72 37.23
CA SER A 126 2.46 -34.91 38.04
C SER A 126 2.90 -34.49 39.45
N LEU A 127 2.28 -35.10 40.46
CA LEU A 127 2.65 -34.93 41.86
C LEU A 127 3.33 -36.22 42.31
N ASN A 128 4.62 -36.14 42.62
CA ASN A 128 5.36 -37.25 43.22
C ASN A 128 5.86 -36.81 44.59
N ASN A 129 5.30 -37.43 45.64
CA ASN A 129 5.47 -37.01 47.03
C ASN A 129 5.13 -35.51 47.19
N ASN A 130 6.18 -34.70 47.32
CA ASN A 130 6.13 -33.28 47.62
C ASN A 130 6.56 -32.39 46.46
N GLU A 131 6.82 -32.96 45.28
CA GLU A 131 7.19 -32.19 44.10
C GLU A 131 6.06 -32.18 43.08
N LEU A 132 5.49 -31.00 42.84
CA LEU A 132 4.58 -30.78 41.72
C LEU A 132 5.40 -30.39 40.50
N THR A 133 5.32 -31.22 39.47
CA THR A 133 6.02 -31.05 38.20
C THR A 133 5.01 -30.73 37.11
N ILE A 134 5.33 -29.75 36.28
CA ILE A 134 4.70 -29.57 34.96
C ILE A 134 5.70 -30.12 33.95
N SER A 135 5.27 -31.03 33.06
CA SER A 135 6.16 -31.58 32.04
C SER A 135 6.79 -30.46 31.19
N ASN A 136 8.12 -30.38 31.16
CA ASN A 136 8.93 -29.32 30.52
C ASN A 136 8.75 -27.90 31.11
N GLY A 137 8.13 -27.77 32.28
CA GLY A 137 7.92 -26.51 32.98
C GLY A 137 8.65 -26.47 34.33
N ASN A 138 8.23 -25.54 35.18
CA ASN A 138 8.82 -25.37 36.50
C ASN A 138 8.42 -26.51 37.44
N THR A 139 9.32 -26.85 38.34
CA THR A 139 9.06 -27.68 39.51
C THR A 139 8.84 -26.81 40.73
N ILE A 140 7.78 -27.12 41.47
CA ILE A 140 7.53 -26.53 42.79
C ILE A 140 7.63 -27.64 43.83
N GLN A 141 8.54 -27.44 44.78
CA GLN A 141 8.61 -28.22 46.01
C GLN A 141 7.54 -27.71 46.97
N ILE A 142 6.50 -28.51 47.14
CA ILE A 142 5.47 -28.30 48.16
C ILE A 142 6.08 -28.74 49.49
N PRO A 143 6.00 -27.94 50.57
CA PRO A 143 6.54 -28.33 51.87
C PRO A 143 6.12 -29.75 52.30
N PRO A 144 7.03 -30.56 52.89
CA PRO A 144 6.72 -31.88 53.44
C PRO A 144 5.48 -31.84 54.33
N ASP A 145 4.47 -32.65 54.00
CA ASP A 145 3.41 -32.96 54.95
C ASP A 145 3.97 -34.02 55.90
N ASN A 146 4.51 -33.55 57.02
CA ASN A 146 5.31 -34.36 57.93
C ASN A 146 4.50 -35.35 58.76
N ASP A 147 3.16 -35.33 58.71
CA ASP A 147 2.32 -36.31 59.42
C ASP A 147 1.34 -37.08 58.54
N ALA A 148 1.05 -36.60 57.32
CA ALA A 148 0.24 -37.30 56.31
C ALA A 148 -1.17 -37.72 56.80
N ASP A 149 -1.71 -37.05 57.81
CA ASP A 149 -3.05 -37.32 58.35
C ASP A 149 -4.08 -36.31 57.81
N THR A 150 -4.84 -36.75 56.81
CA THR A 150 -5.87 -35.94 56.09
C THR A 150 -7.07 -35.49 56.93
N THR A 151 -7.00 -35.54 58.27
CA THR A 151 -8.10 -35.19 59.18
C THR A 151 -7.77 -34.09 60.20
N ASN A 152 -6.57 -33.50 60.11
CA ASN A 152 -6.06 -32.49 61.04
C ASN A 152 -6.02 -31.06 60.46
N GLU A 153 -6.32 -30.90 59.17
CA GLU A 153 -6.08 -29.67 58.40
C GLU A 153 -7.23 -28.65 58.47
N LEU A 154 -8.34 -28.98 59.13
CA LEU A 154 -9.40 -28.03 59.48
C LEU A 154 -9.68 -28.09 60.98
N GLN A 155 -9.05 -27.17 61.72
CA GLN A 155 -9.26 -26.99 63.16
C GLN A 155 -10.26 -25.84 63.40
N VAL A 156 -11.36 -26.13 64.07
CA VAL A 156 -12.35 -25.12 64.45
C VAL A 156 -11.94 -24.50 65.78
N LEU A 157 -11.81 -23.17 65.80
CA LEU A 157 -11.54 -22.38 67.00
C LEU A 157 -12.87 -21.93 67.62
N SER A 158 -13.04 -22.20 68.91
CA SER A 158 -14.19 -21.71 69.68
C SER A 158 -13.76 -21.15 71.03
N VAL A 159 -14.47 -20.12 71.50
CA VAL A 159 -14.23 -19.51 72.81
C VAL A 159 -15.42 -19.81 73.71
N ASN A 160 -15.14 -20.39 74.88
CA ASN A 160 -16.11 -20.70 75.91
C ASN A 160 -15.44 -20.52 77.28
N ASN A 161 -16.08 -19.78 78.19
CA ASN A 161 -15.67 -19.63 79.60
C ASN A 161 -14.17 -19.37 79.81
N ASN A 162 -13.65 -18.32 79.16
CA ASN A 162 -12.24 -17.87 79.26
C ASN A 162 -11.18 -18.87 78.78
N GLN A 163 -11.57 -19.86 77.98
CA GLN A 163 -10.65 -20.77 77.30
C GLN A 163 -10.84 -20.72 75.79
N LEU A 164 -9.73 -20.70 75.05
CA LEU A 164 -9.71 -20.97 73.62
C LEU A 164 -9.58 -22.47 73.40
N ILE A 165 -10.56 -23.05 72.72
CA ILE A 165 -10.60 -24.47 72.39
C ILE A 165 -10.28 -24.62 70.90
N ILE A 166 -9.28 -25.45 70.60
CA ILE A 166 -8.94 -25.88 69.25
C ILE A 166 -9.49 -27.30 69.08
N SER A 167 -10.39 -27.52 68.12
CA SER A 167 -11.00 -28.85 67.93
C SER A 167 -9.91 -29.91 67.68
N LYS A 168 -9.93 -30.99 68.48
CA LYS A 168 -8.92 -32.07 68.53
C LYS A 168 -7.51 -31.67 69.01
N GLY A 169 -7.32 -30.44 69.49
CA GLY A 169 -6.06 -29.95 70.09
C GLY A 169 -6.16 -29.71 71.61
N ASN A 170 -5.28 -28.85 72.12
CA ASN A 170 -5.24 -28.44 73.53
C ASN A 170 -6.23 -27.29 73.81
N THR A 171 -6.62 -27.13 75.08
CA THR A 171 -7.28 -25.92 75.56
C THR A 171 -6.24 -24.95 76.14
N VAL A 172 -6.34 -23.68 75.76
CA VAL A 172 -5.47 -22.61 76.28
C VAL A 172 -6.32 -21.70 77.16
N ASN A 173 -5.89 -21.53 78.42
CA ASN A 173 -6.52 -20.58 79.32
C ASN A 173 -6.08 -19.16 78.95
N ILE A 174 -7.02 -18.28 78.65
CA ILE A 174 -6.72 -16.87 78.40
C ILE A 174 -6.88 -16.17 79.75
N ASP A 175 -5.75 -15.77 80.35
CA ASP A 175 -5.72 -15.04 81.61
C ASP A 175 -6.68 -13.85 81.56
N ALA A 176 -7.52 -13.75 82.58
CA ALA A 176 -8.60 -12.76 82.68
C ALA A 176 -8.29 -11.67 83.71
N ASP A 177 -7.08 -11.69 84.31
CA ASP A 177 -6.70 -10.75 85.36
C ASP A 177 -6.02 -9.50 84.79
N THR A 178 -6.79 -8.42 84.62
CA THR A 178 -6.34 -7.13 84.06
C THR A 178 -5.43 -6.31 84.98
N THR A 179 -4.84 -6.90 86.02
CA THR A 179 -4.06 -6.17 87.04
C THR A 179 -2.57 -6.47 87.04
N ASN A 180 -2.07 -7.31 86.13
CA ASN A 180 -0.67 -7.73 86.12
C ASN A 180 0.18 -7.14 84.95
N GLU A 181 -0.43 -6.38 84.05
CA GLU A 181 0.19 -5.98 82.77
C GLU A 181 0.82 -4.58 82.70
N ILE A 182 0.83 -3.76 83.77
CA ILE A 182 1.50 -2.43 83.76
C ILE A 182 2.29 -2.17 85.06
N GLN A 183 3.61 -1.93 84.94
CA GLN A 183 4.47 -1.46 86.04
C GLN A 183 4.69 0.06 85.97
N VAL A 184 4.56 0.75 87.11
CA VAL A 184 4.80 2.20 87.23
C VAL A 184 6.08 2.43 88.05
N LEU A 185 6.99 3.26 87.55
CA LEU A 185 8.25 3.65 88.19
C LEU A 185 8.11 5.05 88.83
N SER A 186 8.60 5.22 90.05
CA SER A 186 8.68 6.54 90.71
C SER A 186 9.99 6.73 91.48
N PHE A 187 10.45 7.97 91.56
CA PHE A 187 11.71 8.34 92.20
C PHE A 187 11.46 9.28 93.37
N THR A 188 12.02 8.97 94.55
CA THR A 188 12.09 9.93 95.65
C THR A 188 13.47 9.87 96.31
N ASN A 189 14.10 11.05 96.44
CA ASN A 189 15.50 11.21 96.85
C ASN A 189 16.42 10.30 96.02
N ASP A 190 17.27 9.53 96.70
CA ASP A 190 18.25 8.64 96.09
C ASP A 190 17.71 7.20 95.92
N THR A 191 16.38 7.01 95.88
CA THR A 191 15.77 5.69 95.75
C THR A 191 14.76 5.62 94.60
N LEU A 192 14.95 4.64 93.71
CA LEU A 192 13.98 4.26 92.68
C LEU A 192 13.01 3.19 93.21
N TYR A 193 11.71 3.36 92.98
CA TYR A 193 10.64 2.43 93.36
C TYR A 193 9.93 1.85 92.13
N LEU A 194 9.64 0.55 92.18
CA LEU A 194 8.76 -0.18 91.25
C LEU A 194 7.38 -0.39 91.89
N SER A 195 6.30 -0.36 91.10
CA SER A 195 4.90 -0.53 91.56
C SER A 195 4.65 -1.79 92.41
N ASN A 196 5.49 -2.81 92.27
CA ASN A 196 5.40 -4.07 93.01
C ASN A 196 6.28 -4.08 94.29
N SER A 197 6.55 -2.90 94.85
CA SER A 197 7.22 -2.66 96.15
C SER A 197 8.72 -3.00 96.24
N ASN A 198 9.41 -3.24 95.12
CA ASN A 198 10.87 -3.33 95.08
C ASN A 198 11.51 -1.94 95.01
N LYS A 199 12.59 -1.71 95.77
CA LYS A 199 13.30 -0.42 95.82
C LYS A 199 14.82 -0.58 95.67
N VAL A 200 15.47 0.38 95.00
CA VAL A 200 16.93 0.42 94.78
C VAL A 200 17.48 1.75 95.29
N TYR A 201 18.41 1.71 96.25
CA TYR A 201 19.07 2.90 96.84
C TYR A 201 20.40 3.19 96.14
N LEU A 202 20.62 4.45 95.73
CA LEU A 202 21.75 4.89 94.90
C LEU A 202 22.75 5.83 95.63
N GLY A 203 22.58 6.05 96.95
CA GLY A 203 23.15 7.18 97.69
C GLY A 203 24.64 7.17 98.10
N ASN A 204 25.54 6.45 97.42
CA ASN A 204 26.99 6.44 97.79
C ASN A 204 27.93 7.02 96.72
N TYR A 205 27.43 7.82 95.77
CA TYR A 205 28.29 8.40 94.71
C TYR A 205 28.21 9.93 94.54
N PHE A 206 27.78 10.70 95.55
CA PHE A 206 27.87 12.17 95.50
C PHE A 206 28.02 12.86 96.87
N ASP A 207 29.26 13.00 97.39
CA ASP A 207 29.66 14.16 98.24
C ASP A 207 31.13 14.64 97.99
N ASN A 208 31.22 15.69 97.18
CA ASN A 208 32.22 16.76 97.06
C ASN A 208 33.20 17.10 98.22
N SER A 209 34.53 16.97 98.07
CA SER A 209 35.48 17.60 99.04
C SER A 209 36.93 17.92 98.60
N ASP A 210 37.24 18.13 97.31
CA ASP A 210 38.62 18.49 96.93
C ASP A 210 38.72 19.53 95.79
N GLY A 211 37.96 20.63 95.89
CA GLY A 211 38.24 21.83 95.10
C GLY A 211 39.52 22.53 95.57
N GLN A 212 40.65 22.29 94.91
CA GLN A 212 41.89 23.04 95.12
C GLN A 212 42.05 24.18 94.10
N THR A 213 42.39 25.38 94.60
CA THR A 213 42.74 26.53 93.76
C THR A 213 44.25 26.61 93.58
N LEU A 214 44.72 26.72 92.33
CA LEU A 214 46.12 26.92 91.96
C LEU A 214 46.38 28.40 91.70
N ILE A 215 47.31 29.01 92.44
CA ILE A 215 47.69 30.42 92.28
C ILE A 215 49.18 30.50 91.92
N LEU A 216 49.48 31.13 90.79
CA LEU A 216 50.85 31.44 90.35
C LEU A 216 51.16 32.91 90.67
N ASN A 217 52.17 33.16 91.52
CA ASN A 217 52.65 34.50 91.81
C ASN A 217 54.16 34.55 91.58
N GLY A 218 54.58 35.16 90.47
CA GLY A 218 55.98 35.12 90.04
C GLY A 218 56.45 33.68 89.80
N ASN A 219 57.54 33.28 90.47
CA ASN A 219 58.16 31.96 90.28
C ASN A 219 57.66 30.89 91.27
N GLU A 220 56.59 31.14 92.03
CA GLU A 220 56.02 30.17 92.95
C GLU A 220 54.59 29.77 92.55
N LEU A 221 54.36 28.46 92.42
CA LEU A 221 53.03 27.88 92.31
C LEU A 221 52.57 27.39 93.69
N THR A 222 51.44 27.92 94.16
CA THR A 222 50.84 27.51 95.44
C THR A 222 49.47 26.85 95.22
N ILE A 223 49.25 25.72 95.89
CA ILE A 223 47.96 25.03 95.94
C ILE A 223 47.28 25.39 97.27
N SER A 224 46.01 25.82 97.25
CA SER A 224 45.28 26.13 98.49
C SER A 224 45.22 24.89 99.41
N ASN A 225 45.76 24.99 100.62
CA ASN A 225 45.94 23.92 101.61
C ASN A 225 46.97 22.83 101.25
N GLY A 226 47.83 23.06 100.25
CA GLY A 226 48.90 22.17 99.82
C GLY A 226 50.30 22.79 99.90
N ASN A 227 51.27 22.16 99.22
CA ASN A 227 52.66 22.62 99.17
C ASN A 227 52.84 23.77 98.17
N THR A 228 53.77 24.69 98.46
CA THR A 228 54.27 25.67 97.48
C THR A 228 55.52 25.13 96.81
N ILE A 229 55.56 25.20 95.48
CA ILE A 229 56.72 24.83 94.66
C ILE A 229 57.32 26.12 94.07
N ALA A 230 58.58 26.39 94.42
CA ALA A 230 59.36 27.46 93.81
C ALA A 230 60.13 26.93 92.59
N PHE A 231 59.85 27.48 91.41
CA PHE A 231 60.60 27.19 90.21
C PHE A 231 61.96 27.91 90.29
N THR A 232 62.99 27.14 90.60
CA THR A 232 64.38 27.61 90.59
C THR A 232 64.98 27.36 89.19
N GLY A 233 64.80 28.33 88.29
CA GLY A 233 65.35 28.34 86.94
C GLY A 233 65.14 29.69 86.25
N ALA A 234 66.24 30.27 85.79
CA ALA A 234 66.47 31.58 85.16
C ALA A 234 65.27 32.54 84.94
N VAL A 235 65.36 33.69 85.62
CA VAL A 235 64.63 34.94 85.40
C VAL A 235 65.02 35.53 84.03
N ASP A 236 64.03 36.06 83.31
CA ASP A 236 64.19 36.99 82.19
C ASP A 236 64.84 38.29 82.71
N LEU A 237 66.08 38.56 82.29
CA LEU A 237 67.01 39.45 82.99
C LEU A 237 67.20 40.84 82.37
N ASP A 238 66.53 41.19 81.28
CA ASP A 238 66.53 42.58 80.79
C ASP A 238 65.15 43.01 80.29
N ALA A 239 64.39 43.65 81.16
CA ALA A 239 63.07 44.21 80.89
C ALA A 239 63.08 45.40 79.88
N ASP A 240 63.63 45.21 78.67
CA ASP A 240 63.62 46.18 77.57
C ASP A 240 62.67 45.75 76.44
N PRO A 241 61.47 46.37 76.33
CA PRO A 241 60.46 46.00 75.35
C PRO A 241 60.74 46.50 73.92
N THR A 242 61.95 47.01 73.64
CA THR A 242 62.29 47.58 72.33
C THR A 242 63.16 46.68 71.46
N ASN A 243 63.64 45.54 71.98
CA ASN A 243 64.35 44.53 71.20
C ASN A 243 63.42 43.47 70.53
N GLU A 244 62.10 43.63 70.70
CA GLU A 244 61.08 42.64 70.33
C GLU A 244 60.54 42.82 68.90
N LEU A 245 60.79 43.96 68.25
CA LEU A 245 60.39 44.20 66.86
C LEU A 245 61.62 44.14 65.94
N GLN A 246 61.72 43.03 65.19
CA GLN A 246 62.75 42.81 64.18
C GLN A 246 62.16 43.02 62.78
N PHE A 247 62.82 43.81 61.92
CA PHE A 247 62.41 43.96 60.53
C PHE A 247 62.86 42.74 59.74
N LEU A 248 61.93 42.17 58.98
CA LEU A 248 62.10 40.97 58.17
C LEU A 248 62.38 41.36 56.72
N ASN A 249 63.50 40.89 56.17
CA ASN A 249 63.80 41.03 54.75
C ASN A 249 64.21 39.68 54.17
N ILE A 250 63.65 39.33 53.01
CA ILE A 250 64.00 38.09 52.30
C ILE A 250 65.01 38.40 51.19
N SER A 251 66.06 37.59 51.13
CA SER A 251 66.97 37.54 49.99
C SER A 251 67.29 36.07 49.71
N ASN A 252 66.96 35.63 48.50
CA ASN A 252 66.95 34.22 48.09
C ASN A 252 66.05 33.38 49.02
N ASP A 253 66.59 32.27 49.53
CA ASP A 253 65.97 31.30 50.43
C ASP A 253 66.09 31.69 51.91
N THR A 254 66.64 32.86 52.20
CA THR A 254 66.98 33.24 53.58
C THR A 254 66.19 34.46 54.02
N LEU A 255 65.42 34.29 55.10
CA LEU A 255 64.73 35.34 55.83
C LEU A 255 65.67 35.92 56.88
N TYR A 256 66.05 37.18 56.71
CA TYR A 256 66.94 37.90 57.61
C TYR A 256 66.15 38.73 58.61
N LEU A 257 66.57 38.70 59.87
CA LEU A 257 66.12 39.59 60.93
C LEU A 257 67.12 40.75 61.06
N SER A 258 66.61 41.97 61.22
CA SER A 258 67.44 43.19 61.27
C SER A 258 68.57 43.19 62.31
N ASN A 259 68.47 42.38 63.37
CA ASN A 259 69.45 42.29 64.45
C ASN A 259 70.38 41.06 64.36
N GLY A 260 70.51 40.44 63.18
CA GLY A 260 71.65 39.59 62.84
C GLY A 260 71.42 38.07 62.85
N ASN A 261 70.25 37.60 63.30
CA ASN A 261 69.84 36.21 63.09
C ASN A 261 69.16 36.06 61.72
N PHE A 262 69.26 34.87 61.13
CA PHE A 262 68.57 34.54 59.89
C PHE A 262 68.00 33.13 60.00
N VAL A 263 66.89 32.92 59.30
CA VAL A 263 66.31 31.61 59.06
C VAL A 263 66.46 31.34 57.58
N ILE A 264 67.25 30.32 57.23
CA ILE A 264 67.16 29.73 55.90
C ILE A 264 65.82 29.01 55.89
N LEU A 265 64.89 29.52 55.09
CA LEU A 265 63.61 28.86 54.89
C LEU A 265 63.90 27.50 54.25
N PRO A 266 63.14 26.43 54.60
CA PRO A 266 63.33 25.13 53.95
C PRO A 266 63.35 25.33 52.45
N GLU A 267 64.28 24.69 51.74
CA GLU A 267 64.32 24.75 50.28
C GLU A 267 62.89 24.57 49.76
N ASN A 268 62.36 25.59 49.08
CA ASN A 268 61.47 25.26 47.98
C ASN A 268 62.38 24.45 47.06
N PHE A 269 62.18 23.13 47.04
CA PHE A 269 63.04 22.19 46.32
C PHE A 269 63.15 22.49 44.81
N ASP A 270 62.45 23.49 44.26
CA ASP A 270 62.72 24.03 42.92
C ASP A 270 62.94 25.56 42.81
N ASN A 271 62.71 26.35 43.86
CA ASN A 271 62.84 27.81 43.86
C ASN A 271 62.11 28.54 42.69
N ASP A 272 61.07 27.95 42.11
CA ASP A 272 60.39 28.48 40.92
C ASP A 272 58.99 29.03 41.25
N SER A 273 58.84 30.35 41.27
CA SER A 273 57.54 31.04 41.47
C SER A 273 56.59 30.96 40.26
N THR A 274 56.91 30.15 39.24
CA THR A 274 56.07 29.97 38.04
C THR A 274 55.29 28.65 38.04
N ASN A 275 55.57 27.75 38.99
CA ASN A 275 54.92 26.43 39.07
C ASN A 275 53.56 26.43 39.79
N GLU A 276 53.11 27.60 40.27
CA GLU A 276 51.90 27.79 41.09
C GLU A 276 50.62 27.97 40.27
N LEU A 277 50.75 28.16 38.95
CA LEU A 277 49.66 28.13 37.96
C LEU A 277 49.81 26.87 37.09
N GLN A 278 48.89 25.92 37.24
CA GLN A 278 48.87 24.72 36.41
C GLN A 278 47.93 24.92 35.22
N ASP A 279 48.46 24.86 33.99
CA ASP A 279 47.59 24.73 32.81
C ASP A 279 47.12 23.27 32.71
N LEU A 280 45.80 23.13 32.59
CA LEU A 280 45.14 21.85 32.40
C LEU A 280 44.91 21.62 30.91
N SER A 281 45.39 20.50 30.39
CA SER A 281 45.16 20.10 29.00
C SER A 281 44.68 18.65 28.93
N PHE A 282 43.81 18.36 27.97
CA PHE A 282 43.34 17.00 27.72
C PHE A 282 44.03 16.40 26.50
N SER A 283 44.45 15.14 26.61
CA SER A 283 44.80 14.31 25.46
C SER A 283 44.25 12.90 25.68
N GLY A 284 43.21 12.56 24.93
CA GLY A 284 42.45 11.32 25.13
C GLY A 284 41.61 11.35 26.40
N ASP A 285 41.67 10.27 27.19
CA ASP A 285 41.04 10.12 28.50
C ASP A 285 41.90 10.69 29.65
N THR A 286 43.02 11.32 29.33
CA THR A 286 44.02 11.74 30.30
C THR A 286 44.08 13.26 30.41
N LEU A 287 43.87 13.77 31.63
CA LEU A 287 44.09 15.16 32.01
C LEU A 287 45.56 15.34 32.38
N PHE A 288 46.27 16.19 31.65
CA PHE A 288 47.66 16.54 31.87
C PHE A 288 47.78 17.90 32.56
N MET A 289 48.71 17.99 33.51
CA MET A 289 49.07 19.22 34.21
C MET A 289 50.50 19.61 33.81
N THR A 290 50.80 20.91 33.77
CA THR A 290 52.06 21.47 33.22
C THR A 290 53.36 20.92 33.80
N ASN A 291 53.34 20.36 35.01
CA ASN A 291 54.52 19.77 35.66
C ASN A 291 54.56 18.23 35.59
N GLY A 292 53.92 17.65 34.57
CA GLY A 292 54.09 16.24 34.19
C GLY A 292 53.21 15.22 34.94
N ASN A 293 52.45 15.66 35.94
CA ASN A 293 51.42 14.83 36.56
C ASN A 293 50.23 14.69 35.61
N PHE A 294 49.65 13.49 35.58
CA PHE A 294 48.48 13.19 34.78
C PHE A 294 47.46 12.39 35.60
N VAL A 295 46.19 12.65 35.34
CA VAL A 295 45.08 11.82 35.82
C VAL A 295 44.46 11.15 34.61
N VAL A 296 44.59 9.83 34.53
CA VAL A 296 43.79 9.04 33.58
C VAL A 296 42.38 8.98 34.17
N LEU A 297 41.45 9.69 33.55
CA LEU A 297 40.04 9.57 33.89
C LEU A 297 39.60 8.13 33.55
N PRO A 298 38.65 7.53 34.27
CA PRO A 298 38.23 6.16 34.02
C PRO A 298 37.94 5.99 32.53
N TYR A 299 38.66 5.05 31.91
CA TYR A 299 38.66 4.73 30.49
C TYR A 299 37.23 4.88 29.95
N ASP A 300 37.04 5.82 29.02
CA ASP A 300 35.75 5.94 28.36
C ASP A 300 35.59 4.71 27.47
N SER A 301 34.95 3.68 28.03
CA SER A 301 34.52 2.49 27.31
C SER A 301 33.38 2.79 26.34
N ALA A 302 33.05 4.06 26.07
CA ALA A 302 32.15 4.41 24.99
C ALA A 302 32.73 3.92 23.66
N PHE A 303 32.15 2.82 23.20
CA PHE A 303 32.32 2.31 21.84
C PHE A 303 32.07 3.42 20.79
N TRP A 304 31.18 4.35 21.11
CA TRP A 304 30.82 5.51 20.30
C TRP A 304 31.88 6.62 20.38
N LYS A 305 32.39 7.05 19.22
CA LYS A 305 33.37 8.13 19.07
C LYS A 305 32.69 9.44 18.70
N LEU A 306 33.27 10.55 19.15
CA LEU A 306 32.83 11.90 18.80
C LEU A 306 33.76 12.53 17.74
N SER A 307 33.20 13.22 16.76
CA SER A 307 33.95 14.09 15.83
C SER A 307 33.10 15.33 15.52
N GLY A 308 33.48 16.46 16.12
CA GLY A 308 32.63 17.65 16.14
C GLY A 308 31.27 17.35 16.78
N ASN A 309 30.18 17.59 16.04
CA ASN A 309 28.81 17.31 16.47
C ASN A 309 28.33 15.87 16.14
N ASN A 310 29.18 15.04 15.54
CA ASN A 310 28.80 13.70 15.10
C ASN A 310 29.23 12.64 16.13
N ILE A 311 28.34 11.68 16.41
CA ILE A 311 28.63 10.45 17.16
C ILE A 311 28.68 9.30 16.16
N TYR A 312 29.71 8.45 16.19
CA TYR A 312 29.89 7.37 15.20
C TYR A 312 30.54 6.11 15.80
N TYR A 313 30.33 4.97 15.14
CA TYR A 313 30.92 3.67 15.48
C TYR A 313 31.50 3.02 14.21
N ASN A 314 32.81 2.71 14.21
CA ASN A 314 33.52 2.23 13.01
C ASN A 314 34.10 0.80 13.16
N ASN A 315 33.96 0.16 14.33
CA ASN A 315 34.70 -1.08 14.66
C ASN A 315 33.83 -2.36 14.66
N GLY A 316 32.67 -2.35 14.01
CA GLY A 316 31.80 -3.52 13.90
C GLY A 316 30.37 -3.15 13.52
N SER A 317 29.42 -4.00 13.88
CA SER A 317 27.97 -3.78 13.71
C SER A 317 27.31 -3.25 14.98
N VAL A 318 26.17 -2.59 14.82
CA VAL A 318 25.31 -2.11 15.91
C VAL A 318 24.10 -3.01 15.96
N ALA A 319 23.83 -3.61 17.12
CA ALA A 319 22.67 -4.45 17.35
C ALA A 319 21.75 -3.82 18.40
N ILE A 320 20.43 -3.88 18.19
CA ILE A 320 19.43 -3.44 19.17
C ILE A 320 18.45 -4.59 19.41
N GLY A 321 18.45 -5.15 20.63
CA GLY A 321 17.55 -6.24 21.01
C GLY A 321 17.99 -7.65 20.58
N ILE A 322 19.18 -7.78 19.98
CA ILE A 322 19.82 -9.06 19.64
C ILE A 322 21.31 -9.01 20.04
N LEU A 323 21.89 -10.16 20.44
CA LEU A 323 23.30 -10.25 20.86
C LEU A 323 24.26 -10.45 19.68
N ASN A 324 23.82 -11.18 18.65
CA ASN A 324 24.62 -11.49 17.47
C ASN A 324 23.87 -10.96 16.23
N PRO A 325 24.19 -9.74 15.76
CA PRO A 325 23.60 -9.22 14.52
C PRO A 325 24.01 -10.08 13.33
N ASP A 326 23.20 -10.07 12.26
CA ASP A 326 23.55 -10.75 11.01
C ASP A 326 24.91 -10.27 10.47
N ASN A 327 25.73 -11.20 9.96
CA ASN A 327 27.07 -10.88 9.45
C ASN A 327 27.07 -9.90 8.26
N ASN A 328 25.93 -9.76 7.56
CA ASN A 328 25.76 -8.83 6.46
C ASN A 328 25.13 -7.49 6.88
N ALA A 329 24.79 -7.31 8.17
CA ALA A 329 24.13 -6.11 8.68
C ALA A 329 25.10 -5.25 9.49
N ILE A 330 25.24 -3.97 9.10
CA ILE A 330 25.92 -2.97 9.94
C ILE A 330 25.03 -2.49 11.09
N LEU A 331 23.70 -2.56 10.91
CA LEU A 331 22.67 -2.28 11.91
C LEU A 331 21.62 -3.38 11.87
N ASP A 332 21.42 -4.09 12.98
CA ASP A 332 20.41 -5.14 13.14
C ASP A 332 19.53 -4.83 14.35
N ILE A 333 18.21 -4.85 14.16
CA ILE A 333 17.24 -4.44 15.17
C ILE A 333 16.18 -5.53 15.29
N SER A 334 16.11 -6.16 16.46
CA SER A 334 15.14 -7.21 16.77
C SER A 334 14.28 -6.83 17.97
N SER A 335 12.97 -6.90 17.81
CA SER A 335 12.01 -6.72 18.89
C SER A 335 10.69 -7.41 18.55
N THR A 336 10.02 -7.96 19.55
CA THR A 336 8.69 -8.58 19.40
C THR A 336 7.54 -7.61 19.70
N ASN A 337 7.84 -6.40 20.21
CA ASN A 337 6.82 -5.45 20.65
C ASN A 337 7.14 -3.97 20.37
N LYS A 338 8.25 -3.67 19.68
CA LYS A 338 8.63 -2.31 19.27
C LYS A 338 9.09 -2.33 17.80
N GLY A 339 8.91 -1.20 17.12
CA GLY A 339 9.39 -0.97 15.75
C GLY A 339 10.39 0.18 15.65
N VAL A 340 10.84 0.48 14.44
CA VAL A 340 11.75 1.60 14.15
C VAL A 340 10.96 2.74 13.52
N LEU A 341 11.05 3.93 14.12
CA LEU A 341 10.60 5.17 13.48
C LEU A 341 11.80 5.85 12.82
N ILE A 342 11.85 5.77 11.50
CA ILE A 342 12.78 6.56 10.66
C ILE A 342 12.28 8.02 10.56
N PRO A 343 13.07 8.97 10.02
CA PRO A 343 12.64 10.36 9.87
C PRO A 343 11.29 10.48 9.17
N ARG A 344 10.34 11.18 9.81
CA ARG A 344 8.97 11.37 9.33
C ARG A 344 8.80 12.78 8.79
N LEU A 345 8.56 12.92 7.49
CA LEU A 345 8.56 14.20 6.79
C LEU A 345 7.30 14.37 5.94
N THR A 346 6.78 15.59 5.79
CA THR A 346 5.81 15.89 4.74
C THR A 346 6.48 15.85 3.36
N HIS A 347 5.68 15.83 2.29
CA HIS A 347 6.19 15.90 0.92
C HIS A 347 7.11 17.11 0.70
N GLU A 348 6.69 18.29 1.17
CA GLU A 348 7.46 19.53 1.07
C GLU A 348 8.78 19.47 1.85
N GLN A 349 8.76 18.88 3.06
CA GLN A 349 9.96 18.73 3.88
C GLN A 349 10.93 17.73 3.25
N ARG A 350 10.43 16.63 2.68
CA ARG A 350 11.23 15.63 1.96
C ARG A 350 11.92 16.25 0.75
N ASP A 351 11.20 17.03 -0.04
CA ASP A 351 11.73 17.66 -1.26
C ASP A 351 12.67 18.84 -0.97
N SER A 352 12.63 19.38 0.25
CA SER A 352 13.59 20.36 0.73
C SER A 352 14.96 19.77 1.11
N ILE A 353 15.11 18.43 1.14
CA ILE A 353 16.40 17.77 1.39
C ILE A 353 17.34 18.06 0.22
N LEU A 354 18.41 18.81 0.49
CA LEU A 354 19.43 19.13 -0.51
C LEU A 354 20.37 17.94 -0.73
N ASN A 355 20.56 17.55 -1.98
CA ASN A 355 21.49 16.49 -2.42
C ASN A 355 21.35 15.16 -1.63
N PRO A 356 20.14 14.54 -1.59
CA PRO A 356 19.94 13.27 -0.91
C PRO A 356 20.83 12.17 -1.53
N SER A 357 21.38 11.31 -0.69
CA SER A 357 22.18 10.17 -1.14
C SER A 357 21.28 9.02 -1.60
N ILE A 358 21.72 8.26 -2.61
CA ILE A 358 21.01 7.06 -3.07
C ILE A 358 20.78 6.12 -1.89
N GLY A 359 19.55 5.64 -1.73
CA GLY A 359 19.14 4.76 -0.64
C GLY A 359 18.74 5.48 0.65
N LEU A 360 18.75 6.82 0.70
CA LEU A 360 18.20 7.58 1.83
C LEU A 360 16.72 7.22 2.02
N GLN A 361 16.33 6.81 3.23
CA GLN A 361 14.97 6.38 3.56
C GLN A 361 14.29 7.35 4.53
N ILE A 362 13.02 7.64 4.28
CA ILE A 362 12.15 8.46 5.15
C ILE A 362 10.74 7.88 5.14
N PHE A 363 9.93 8.18 6.14
CA PHE A 363 8.50 7.91 6.12
C PHE A 363 7.74 9.19 5.78
N ASN A 364 7.11 9.23 4.61
CA ASN A 364 6.35 10.37 4.13
C ASN A 364 4.98 10.39 4.81
N ILE A 365 4.75 11.36 5.71
CA ILE A 365 3.48 11.48 6.44
C ILE A 365 2.37 12.12 5.62
N THR A 366 2.69 12.68 4.44
CA THR A 366 1.68 13.15 3.49
C THR A 366 1.06 11.98 2.73
N THR A 367 1.88 11.02 2.28
CA THR A 367 1.42 9.83 1.53
C THR A 367 1.25 8.58 2.42
N ASN A 368 1.58 8.68 3.71
CA ASN A 368 1.61 7.57 4.67
C ASN A 368 2.48 6.40 4.22
N CYS A 369 3.64 6.71 3.62
CA CYS A 369 4.45 5.71 2.97
C CYS A 369 5.96 5.87 3.20
N LEU A 370 6.67 4.76 3.41
CA LEU A 370 8.12 4.66 3.28
C LEU A 370 8.54 5.11 1.87
N ASN A 371 9.42 6.10 1.81
CA ASN A 371 10.06 6.55 0.58
C ASN A 371 11.56 6.26 0.65
N TYR A 372 12.18 6.00 -0.50
CA TYR A 372 13.63 6.03 -0.64
C TYR A 372 14.08 6.87 -1.84
N TRP A 373 15.25 7.48 -1.76
CA TRP A 373 15.82 8.23 -2.87
C TRP A 373 16.56 7.29 -3.83
N GLY A 374 16.13 7.23 -5.09
CA GLY A 374 16.74 6.39 -6.13
C GLY A 374 17.87 7.06 -6.92
N GLY A 375 18.30 8.27 -6.53
CA GLY A 375 19.38 9.02 -7.19
C GLY A 375 18.90 10.18 -8.05
N ILE A 376 17.69 10.09 -8.60
CA ILE A 376 17.06 11.14 -9.42
C ILE A 376 15.69 11.53 -8.86
N ASN A 377 14.94 10.56 -8.36
CA ASN A 377 13.58 10.75 -7.84
C ASN A 377 13.41 10.00 -6.49
N TRP A 378 12.40 10.44 -5.72
CA TRP A 378 11.89 9.69 -4.59
C TRP A 378 10.95 8.58 -5.08
N PHE A 379 11.15 7.36 -4.57
CA PHE A 379 10.29 6.20 -4.82
C PHE A 379 9.50 5.88 -3.56
N GLU A 380 8.25 5.46 -3.72
CA GLU A 380 7.36 5.08 -2.63
C GLU A 380 7.25 3.55 -2.56
N LEU A 381 7.38 2.95 -1.38
CA LEU A 381 7.38 1.49 -1.17
C LEU A 381 6.01 0.94 -0.72
N CYS A 382 4.96 1.75 -0.82
CA CYS A 382 3.65 1.51 -0.21
C CYS A 382 2.49 2.23 -0.93
N GLY A 383 2.69 2.65 -2.18
CA GLY A 383 1.63 3.14 -3.07
C GLY A 383 1.48 2.23 -4.30
N ASN A 384 0.29 2.20 -4.91
CA ASN A 384 0.05 1.49 -6.16
C ASN A 384 1.08 1.91 -7.22
N CYS A 385 1.56 0.94 -7.99
CA CYS A 385 2.54 1.12 -9.06
C CYS A 385 2.17 2.33 -9.96
N THR A 386 3.14 3.18 -10.30
CA THR A 386 2.94 4.36 -11.16
C THR A 386 3.73 4.25 -12.48
N PRO A 387 3.20 4.77 -13.61
CA PRO A 387 1.92 5.48 -13.74
C PRO A 387 0.71 4.52 -13.77
N GLN A 388 -0.41 4.97 -13.19
CA GLN A 388 -1.71 4.30 -13.33
C GLN A 388 -2.33 4.66 -14.69
N PRO A 389 -3.09 3.76 -15.33
CA PRO A 389 -3.73 4.03 -16.63
C PRO A 389 -4.78 5.14 -16.54
N SER A 390 -4.97 5.88 -17.62
CA SER A 390 -6.16 6.75 -17.78
C SER A 390 -7.45 5.91 -17.72
N GLN A 391 -8.56 6.48 -17.25
CA GLN A 391 -9.87 5.81 -17.32
C GLN A 391 -10.27 5.64 -18.79
N ALA A 392 -10.48 4.40 -19.23
CA ALA A 392 -10.95 4.09 -20.58
C ALA A 392 -12.43 4.46 -20.73
N ASP A 393 -12.77 4.98 -21.91
CA ASP A 393 -14.11 5.29 -22.38
C ASP A 393 -14.18 4.85 -23.85
N ALA A 394 -15.04 3.87 -24.16
CA ALA A 394 -15.16 3.23 -25.47
C ALA A 394 -16.13 3.97 -26.40
N ASN A 395 -16.88 4.95 -25.90
CA ASN A 395 -17.77 5.75 -26.73
C ASN A 395 -18.04 7.08 -26.02
N ILE A 396 -17.22 8.09 -26.34
CA ILE A 396 -17.32 9.44 -25.74
C ILE A 396 -18.68 10.12 -25.94
N ASN A 397 -19.50 9.65 -26.89
CA ASN A 397 -20.84 10.18 -27.18
C ASN A 397 -21.98 9.32 -26.60
N GLY A 398 -21.64 8.20 -25.94
CA GLY A 398 -22.51 7.42 -25.07
C GLY A 398 -23.21 6.20 -25.70
N GLY A 399 -23.40 5.16 -24.87
CA GLY A 399 -24.39 4.09 -25.01
C GLY A 399 -24.17 3.05 -26.11
N ASP A 400 -24.97 1.99 -26.03
CA ASP A 400 -25.18 1.03 -27.12
C ASP A 400 -25.81 1.73 -28.32
N MET A 401 -25.34 1.43 -29.53
CA MET A 401 -25.73 2.14 -30.74
C MET A 401 -26.29 1.21 -31.82
N ASP A 402 -27.29 1.68 -32.54
CA ASP A 402 -27.64 1.14 -33.85
C ASP A 402 -26.95 1.97 -34.94
N TYR A 403 -26.09 1.36 -35.76
CA TYR A 403 -25.40 2.05 -36.85
C TYR A 403 -25.96 1.61 -38.21
N TYR A 404 -26.41 2.57 -39.01
CA TYR A 404 -27.12 2.30 -40.27
C TYR A 404 -26.24 2.49 -41.50
N GLY A 405 -26.49 1.71 -42.54
CA GLY A 405 -25.78 1.81 -43.81
C GLY A 405 -26.54 1.21 -44.99
N ILE A 406 -25.96 1.33 -46.18
CA ILE A 406 -26.58 0.92 -47.46
C ILE A 406 -26.02 -0.40 -48.03
N SER A 407 -24.94 -0.91 -47.45
CA SER A 407 -24.18 -2.09 -47.89
C SER A 407 -24.34 -3.26 -46.91
N SER A 408 -24.00 -4.47 -47.37
CA SER A 408 -23.99 -5.66 -46.50
C SER A 408 -22.95 -5.57 -45.38
N ASN A 409 -21.85 -4.83 -45.63
CA ASN A 409 -20.81 -4.52 -44.65
C ASN A 409 -20.79 -3.00 -44.48
N ILE A 410 -20.86 -2.52 -43.24
CA ILE A 410 -20.93 -1.10 -42.91
C ILE A 410 -19.73 -0.75 -42.06
N THR A 411 -19.09 0.37 -42.38
CA THR A 411 -17.94 0.89 -41.64
C THR A 411 -18.36 2.11 -40.84
N MET A 412 -17.91 2.17 -39.58
CA MET A 412 -18.09 3.34 -38.73
C MET A 412 -16.79 3.70 -38.01
N PRO A 413 -16.56 4.98 -37.72
CA PRO A 413 -15.47 5.41 -36.86
C PRO A 413 -15.79 5.06 -35.40
N LEU A 414 -14.85 4.44 -34.70
CA LEU A 414 -14.89 4.31 -33.25
C LEU A 414 -14.42 5.62 -32.60
N GLN A 415 -14.76 5.79 -31.32
CA GLN A 415 -14.53 7.05 -30.61
C GLN A 415 -14.04 6.79 -29.17
N GLY A 416 -12.93 6.07 -29.06
CA GLY A 416 -12.26 5.84 -27.79
C GLY A 416 -11.56 7.11 -27.30
N ASN A 417 -11.45 7.31 -26.00
CA ASN A 417 -10.69 8.45 -25.48
C ASN A 417 -9.18 8.29 -25.72
N ILE A 418 -8.49 9.40 -26.03
CA ILE A 418 -7.03 9.42 -26.18
C ILE A 418 -6.38 9.26 -24.78
N PRO A 419 -5.54 8.23 -24.54
CA PRO A 419 -4.88 8.04 -23.25
C PRO A 419 -3.93 9.19 -22.91
N GLN A 420 -4.01 9.72 -21.69
CA GLN A 420 -2.96 10.61 -21.14
C GLN A 420 -1.78 9.81 -20.60
N GLU A 421 -2.09 8.66 -19.97
CA GLU A 421 -1.15 7.70 -19.39
C GLU A 421 -1.55 6.28 -19.80
N GLY A 422 -0.61 5.52 -20.37
CA GLY A 422 -0.82 4.16 -20.85
C GLY A 422 -1.03 4.04 -22.36
N ILE A 423 -1.28 2.80 -22.81
CA ILE A 423 -1.53 2.44 -24.21
C ILE A 423 -2.97 1.99 -24.36
N GLY A 424 -3.70 2.61 -25.28
CA GLY A 424 -5.05 2.24 -25.66
C GLY A 424 -5.08 1.08 -26.65
N THR A 425 -6.01 0.13 -26.47
CA THR A 425 -6.20 -1.01 -27.37
C THR A 425 -7.67 -1.39 -27.49
N TRP A 426 -8.16 -1.52 -28.72
CA TRP A 426 -9.45 -2.08 -29.06
C TRP A 426 -9.40 -3.60 -29.09
N THR A 427 -10.43 -4.24 -28.53
CA THR A 427 -10.63 -5.69 -28.58
C THR A 427 -12.07 -6.00 -29.01
N LEU A 428 -12.26 -6.92 -29.96
CA LEU A 428 -13.58 -7.49 -30.23
C LEU A 428 -13.88 -8.54 -29.16
N ILE A 429 -14.86 -8.25 -28.30
CA ILE A 429 -15.36 -9.18 -27.28
C ILE A 429 -16.35 -10.18 -27.90
N SER A 430 -17.20 -9.69 -28.80
CA SER A 430 -18.15 -10.51 -29.54
C SER A 430 -18.05 -10.21 -31.04
N ASN A 431 -17.77 -11.26 -31.81
CA ASN A 431 -17.72 -11.25 -33.28
C ASN A 431 -18.50 -12.46 -33.80
N PRO A 432 -19.85 -12.43 -33.74
CA PRO A 432 -20.67 -13.64 -33.93
C PRO A 432 -20.54 -14.28 -35.31
N ASP A 433 -20.28 -13.48 -36.34
CA ASP A 433 -20.12 -13.93 -37.72
C ASP A 433 -18.65 -14.10 -38.12
N GLY A 434 -17.71 -13.69 -37.28
CA GLY A 434 -16.27 -13.74 -37.56
C GLY A 434 -15.79 -12.73 -38.61
N LEU A 435 -16.65 -11.82 -39.06
CA LEU A 435 -16.36 -10.89 -40.16
C LEU A 435 -16.09 -9.45 -39.69
N GLY A 436 -16.24 -9.15 -38.39
CA GLY A 436 -15.90 -7.85 -37.84
C GLY A 436 -14.40 -7.55 -37.94
N VAL A 437 -14.03 -6.38 -38.50
CA VAL A 437 -12.64 -5.97 -38.72
C VAL A 437 -12.37 -4.56 -38.20
N LEU A 438 -11.25 -4.39 -37.50
CA LEU A 438 -10.69 -3.09 -37.07
C LEU A 438 -9.52 -2.71 -37.98
N THR A 439 -9.44 -1.43 -38.32
CA THR A 439 -8.32 -0.89 -39.13
C THR A 439 -7.01 -0.80 -38.36
N ASP A 440 -7.04 -0.32 -37.11
CA ASP A 440 -5.90 -0.25 -36.20
C ASP A 440 -6.38 -0.37 -34.75
N ILE A 441 -5.96 -1.42 -34.05
CA ILE A 441 -6.40 -1.66 -32.68
C ILE A 441 -5.86 -0.62 -31.67
N HIS A 442 -4.80 0.12 -31.99
CA HIS A 442 -4.21 1.10 -31.07
C HIS A 442 -4.64 2.55 -31.38
N ASN A 443 -5.39 2.76 -32.46
CA ASN A 443 -5.96 4.06 -32.77
C ASN A 443 -7.31 4.23 -32.03
N PRO A 444 -7.46 5.23 -31.13
CA PRO A 444 -8.74 5.50 -30.47
C PRO A 444 -9.87 5.80 -31.47
N ASN A 445 -9.54 6.36 -32.62
CA ASN A 445 -10.48 6.69 -33.70
C ASN A 445 -10.40 5.70 -34.88
N ALA A 446 -10.15 4.42 -34.59
CA ALA A 446 -10.10 3.39 -35.62
C ALA A 446 -11.45 3.20 -36.31
N ASP A 447 -11.43 2.86 -37.59
CA ASP A 447 -12.64 2.40 -38.28
C ASP A 447 -12.91 0.92 -37.94
N PHE A 448 -14.18 0.63 -37.66
CA PHE A 448 -14.71 -0.71 -37.49
C PHE A 448 -15.70 -1.05 -38.60
N THR A 449 -15.48 -2.17 -39.29
CA THR A 449 -16.39 -2.71 -40.29
C THR A 449 -17.11 -3.93 -39.75
N GLY A 450 -18.44 -3.92 -39.78
CA GLY A 450 -19.28 -5.06 -39.38
C GLY A 450 -20.38 -5.37 -40.40
N THR A 451 -20.98 -6.55 -40.27
CA THR A 451 -22.04 -7.04 -41.15
C THR A 451 -23.40 -6.53 -40.69
N VAL A 452 -24.25 -6.16 -41.65
CA VAL A 452 -25.61 -5.71 -41.38
C VAL A 452 -26.44 -6.78 -40.65
N TYR A 453 -27.27 -6.34 -39.70
CA TYR A 453 -28.08 -7.17 -38.77
C TYR A 453 -27.29 -7.99 -37.74
N ILE A 454 -25.98 -7.75 -37.62
CA ILE A 454 -25.16 -8.35 -36.58
C ILE A 454 -24.89 -7.34 -35.47
N THR A 455 -24.93 -7.82 -34.23
CA THR A 455 -24.55 -7.10 -33.03
C THR A 455 -23.13 -7.50 -32.61
N TYR A 456 -22.25 -6.51 -32.49
CA TYR A 456 -20.87 -6.67 -32.05
C TYR A 456 -20.69 -6.03 -30.68
N GLN A 457 -19.77 -6.58 -29.89
CA GLN A 457 -19.34 -5.97 -28.64
C GLN A 457 -17.83 -5.72 -28.72
N LEU A 458 -17.44 -4.47 -28.51
CA LEU A 458 -16.06 -4.01 -28.53
C LEU A 458 -15.68 -3.50 -27.14
N ARG A 459 -14.39 -3.60 -26.81
CA ARG A 459 -13.82 -3.08 -25.57
C ARG A 459 -12.66 -2.16 -25.91
N TRP A 460 -12.65 -0.98 -25.31
CA TRP A 460 -11.48 -0.10 -25.25
C TRP A 460 -10.77 -0.33 -23.93
N SER A 461 -9.48 -0.65 -23.96
CA SER A 461 -8.68 -0.85 -22.75
C SER A 461 -7.46 0.07 -22.76
N ILE A 462 -7.18 0.73 -21.65
CA ILE A 462 -5.99 1.54 -21.46
C ILE A 462 -5.13 0.86 -20.39
N SER A 463 -3.91 0.47 -20.75
CA SER A 463 -3.02 -0.29 -19.87
C SER A 463 -1.68 0.41 -19.65
N THR A 464 -1.12 0.28 -18.45
CA THR A 464 0.28 0.59 -18.12
C THR A 464 0.98 -0.68 -17.64
N ILE A 465 2.25 -0.56 -17.24
CA ILE A 465 2.97 -1.66 -16.57
C ILE A 465 2.35 -2.03 -15.21
N CYS A 466 1.47 -1.18 -14.67
CA CYS A 466 0.97 -1.26 -13.31
C CYS A 466 -0.46 -1.81 -13.23
N ASP A 467 -1.33 -1.39 -14.14
CA ASP A 467 -2.75 -1.78 -14.15
C ASP A 467 -3.40 -1.52 -15.53
N SER A 468 -4.68 -1.87 -15.69
CA SER A 468 -5.51 -1.58 -16.86
C SER A 468 -6.91 -1.12 -16.49
N THR A 469 -7.43 -0.10 -17.18
CA THR A 469 -8.87 0.22 -17.17
C THR A 469 -9.51 -0.19 -18.48
N PHE A 470 -10.82 -0.39 -18.49
CA PHE A 470 -11.56 -0.70 -19.70
C PHE A 470 -12.99 -0.15 -19.67
N ASP A 471 -13.56 0.01 -20.86
CA ASP A 471 -14.97 0.26 -21.09
C ASP A 471 -15.46 -0.54 -22.31
N GLU A 472 -16.75 -0.87 -22.32
CA GLU A 472 -17.36 -1.72 -23.33
C GLU A 472 -18.47 -0.99 -24.08
N PHE A 473 -18.54 -1.28 -25.38
CA PHE A 473 -19.47 -0.66 -26.30
C PHE A 473 -20.11 -1.73 -27.18
N THR A 474 -21.44 -1.70 -27.28
CA THR A 474 -22.20 -2.59 -28.17
C THR A 474 -22.72 -1.81 -29.37
N VAL A 475 -22.54 -2.38 -30.56
CA VAL A 475 -23.11 -1.84 -31.80
C VAL A 475 -23.93 -2.90 -32.52
N THR A 476 -25.11 -2.52 -33.00
CA THR A 476 -25.86 -3.32 -33.97
C THR A 476 -25.86 -2.61 -35.32
N PHE A 477 -25.37 -3.28 -36.36
CA PHE A 477 -25.47 -2.73 -37.70
C PHE A 477 -26.86 -2.98 -38.29
N ARG A 478 -27.44 -1.98 -38.95
CA ARG A 478 -28.77 -2.07 -39.57
C ARG A 478 -28.74 -1.53 -41.00
N ALA A 479 -29.68 -2.01 -41.83
CA ALA A 479 -29.90 -1.43 -43.14
C ALA A 479 -30.87 -0.24 -43.02
N PHE A 480 -30.66 0.81 -43.82
CA PHE A 480 -31.69 1.82 -44.01
C PHE A 480 -32.93 1.22 -44.68
N ASP A 481 -34.11 1.69 -44.27
CA ASP A 481 -35.33 1.48 -45.06
C ASP A 481 -35.14 2.11 -46.44
N SER A 482 -35.61 1.42 -47.49
CA SER A 482 -35.46 1.91 -48.86
C SER A 482 -36.64 1.57 -49.75
N PHE A 483 -36.80 2.37 -50.81
CA PHE A 483 -37.83 2.18 -51.84
C PHE A 483 -37.28 2.59 -53.22
N ASN A 484 -37.98 2.23 -54.29
CA ASN A 484 -37.56 2.59 -55.65
C ASN A 484 -38.37 3.78 -56.18
N SER A 485 -37.68 4.87 -56.53
CA SER A 485 -38.25 6.05 -57.19
C SER A 485 -37.28 6.58 -58.25
N SER A 486 -37.26 5.89 -59.40
CA SER A 486 -36.27 6.13 -60.48
C SER A 486 -34.83 5.99 -59.98
N GLY A 487 -34.58 4.99 -59.12
CA GLY A 487 -33.37 4.78 -58.33
C GLY A 487 -33.71 4.38 -56.90
N THR A 488 -32.78 3.76 -56.18
CA THR A 488 -32.98 3.40 -54.76
C THR A 488 -32.94 4.66 -53.92
N VAL A 489 -33.94 4.87 -53.08
CA VAL A 489 -34.00 5.99 -52.13
C VAL A 489 -33.98 5.40 -50.73
N TYR A 490 -33.07 5.89 -49.90
CA TYR A 490 -32.89 5.48 -48.51
C TYR A 490 -33.51 6.51 -47.57
N VAL A 491 -34.13 6.01 -46.50
CA VAL A 491 -34.86 6.83 -45.53
C VAL A 491 -34.02 6.97 -44.27
N TYR A 492 -33.90 8.21 -43.78
CA TYR A 492 -33.26 8.47 -42.50
C TYR A 492 -34.08 7.80 -41.38
N PRO A 493 -33.46 6.96 -40.53
CA PRO A 493 -34.18 6.05 -39.63
C PRO A 493 -34.84 6.81 -38.46
N TYR A 494 -34.34 8.01 -38.15
CA TYR A 494 -34.89 8.83 -37.09
C TYR A 494 -35.90 9.83 -37.60
N SER A 495 -37.01 9.96 -36.88
CA SER A 495 -37.92 11.08 -37.04
C SER A 495 -37.41 12.22 -36.18
N PRO A 496 -37.18 13.43 -36.70
CA PRO A 496 -36.95 14.57 -35.83
C PRO A 496 -38.16 14.73 -34.89
N GLU A 497 -37.91 14.77 -33.57
CA GLU A 497 -38.97 14.97 -32.57
C GLU A 497 -39.62 16.36 -32.70
N ASN A 498 -38.87 17.32 -33.26
CA ASN A 498 -39.33 18.68 -33.50
C ASN A 498 -40.13 18.74 -34.81
N GLN A 499 -41.41 19.09 -34.72
CA GLN A 499 -42.18 19.51 -35.88
C GLN A 499 -41.68 20.88 -36.33
N LEU A 500 -41.31 21.00 -37.60
CA LEU A 500 -40.75 22.23 -38.15
C LEU A 500 -41.71 22.85 -39.16
N GLU A 501 -41.58 24.15 -39.33
CA GLU A 501 -42.21 24.87 -40.43
C GLU A 501 -41.58 24.45 -41.76
N TRP A 502 -42.35 24.59 -42.86
CA TRP A 502 -41.79 24.42 -44.20
C TRP A 502 -40.77 25.54 -44.50
N GLY A 503 -41.00 26.74 -43.92
CA GLY A 503 -40.15 27.93 -44.02
C GLY A 503 -40.65 28.93 -45.08
N GLY A 504 -40.14 30.17 -45.05
CA GLY A 504 -40.36 31.13 -46.14
C GLY A 504 -41.82 31.53 -46.38
N TYR A 505 -42.63 31.67 -45.32
CA TYR A 505 -44.01 32.17 -45.45
C TYR A 505 -44.04 33.59 -46.05
N GLY A 506 -44.74 33.75 -47.17
CA GLY A 506 -44.74 34.98 -47.98
C GLY A 506 -43.57 35.11 -48.96
N ILE A 507 -42.77 34.06 -49.14
CA ILE A 507 -41.65 33.99 -50.09
C ILE A 507 -41.91 32.83 -51.06
N LEU A 508 -41.82 33.11 -52.35
CA LEU A 508 -41.90 32.09 -53.40
C LEU A 508 -40.48 31.57 -53.72
N THR A 509 -40.24 30.28 -53.47
CA THR A 509 -38.95 29.63 -53.75
C THR A 509 -38.92 28.97 -55.14
N GLY A 510 -40.07 28.63 -55.71
CA GLY A 510 -40.17 27.92 -56.99
C GLY A 510 -39.93 26.41 -56.91
N ALA A 511 -39.74 25.85 -55.71
CA ALA A 511 -39.52 24.43 -55.48
C ALA A 511 -40.78 23.59 -55.77
N SER A 512 -41.02 23.28 -57.03
CA SER A 512 -42.29 22.73 -57.54
C SER A 512 -42.13 21.38 -58.25
N SER A 513 -40.98 20.71 -58.11
CA SER A 513 -40.80 19.36 -58.65
C SER A 513 -41.63 18.35 -57.85
N ASN A 514 -42.35 17.46 -58.54
CA ASN A 514 -43.05 16.34 -57.89
C ASN A 514 -42.19 15.07 -57.79
N THR A 515 -41.01 15.04 -58.40
CA THR A 515 -40.23 13.81 -58.59
C THR A 515 -38.77 13.90 -58.16
N ASN A 516 -38.26 15.08 -57.79
CA ASN A 516 -36.88 15.26 -57.35
C ASN A 516 -36.81 16.15 -56.11
N GLY A 517 -36.75 15.53 -54.93
CA GLY A 517 -36.72 16.23 -53.65
C GLY A 517 -35.39 16.93 -53.39
N GLY A 518 -34.28 16.38 -53.89
CA GLY A 518 -32.96 16.99 -53.77
C GLY A 518 -32.89 18.35 -54.47
N ILE A 519 -33.41 18.45 -55.71
CA ILE A 519 -33.50 19.72 -56.43
C ILE A 519 -34.38 20.73 -55.68
N ASN A 520 -35.54 20.31 -55.20
CA ASN A 520 -36.42 21.19 -54.44
C ASN A 520 -35.71 21.69 -53.18
N THR A 521 -35.12 20.79 -52.39
CA THR A 521 -34.42 21.11 -51.14
C THR A 521 -33.30 22.12 -51.38
N ASN A 522 -32.45 21.89 -52.38
CA ASN A 522 -31.39 22.82 -52.76
C ASN A 522 -31.95 24.19 -53.18
N THR A 523 -33.06 24.21 -53.92
CA THR A 523 -33.72 25.45 -54.35
C THR A 523 -34.22 26.24 -53.14
N ILE A 524 -34.93 25.57 -52.22
CA ILE A 524 -35.46 26.18 -51.00
C ILE A 524 -34.31 26.78 -50.18
N VAL A 525 -33.27 25.99 -49.91
CA VAL A 525 -32.12 26.43 -49.09
C VAL A 525 -31.35 27.56 -49.76
N SER A 526 -31.19 27.55 -51.08
CA SER A 526 -30.49 28.63 -51.81
C SER A 526 -31.20 29.98 -51.74
N ILE A 527 -32.53 29.99 -51.58
CA ILE A 527 -33.35 31.21 -51.53
C ILE A 527 -33.55 31.69 -50.10
N LEU A 528 -33.85 30.76 -49.19
CA LEU A 528 -34.17 31.09 -47.80
C LEU A 528 -32.92 31.25 -46.93
N GLY A 529 -31.80 30.62 -47.29
CA GLY A 529 -30.54 30.68 -46.55
C GLY A 529 -30.64 30.21 -45.08
N ASP A 530 -29.68 30.66 -44.28
CA ASP A 530 -29.67 30.52 -42.82
C ASP A 530 -30.48 31.66 -42.20
N ASN A 531 -31.77 31.43 -41.94
CA ASN A 531 -32.66 32.42 -41.30
C ASN A 531 -32.38 32.64 -39.80
N GLY A 532 -31.14 32.43 -39.35
CA GLY A 532 -30.57 32.86 -38.06
C GLY A 532 -31.14 32.27 -36.77
N VAL A 533 -32.36 31.73 -36.73
CA VAL A 533 -33.00 31.25 -35.48
C VAL A 533 -33.97 30.07 -35.68
N VAL A 534 -34.44 29.78 -36.90
CA VAL A 534 -35.41 28.69 -37.15
C VAL A 534 -34.86 27.72 -38.19
N GLN A 535 -34.54 26.49 -37.77
CA GLN A 535 -34.39 25.37 -38.71
C GLN A 535 -35.76 25.09 -39.33
N TYR A 536 -35.87 25.14 -40.66
CA TYR A 536 -37.05 24.67 -41.40
C TYR A 536 -36.79 23.28 -41.96
N ALA A 537 -37.84 22.53 -42.29
CA ALA A 537 -37.74 21.11 -42.62
C ALA A 537 -36.70 20.79 -43.72
N ALA A 538 -36.66 21.61 -44.80
CA ALA A 538 -35.69 21.42 -45.88
C ALA A 538 -34.24 21.70 -45.43
N LYS A 539 -34.01 22.71 -44.59
CA LYS A 539 -32.67 23.02 -44.07
C LYS A 539 -32.15 21.96 -43.12
N TYR A 540 -33.02 21.42 -42.27
CA TYR A 540 -32.64 20.32 -41.39
C TYR A 540 -32.10 19.14 -42.20
N CYS A 541 -32.83 18.70 -43.24
CA CYS A 541 -32.35 17.61 -44.07
C CYS A 541 -31.07 17.98 -44.83
N TYR A 542 -30.97 19.21 -45.34
CA TYR A 542 -29.79 19.67 -46.05
C TYR A 542 -28.51 19.73 -45.18
N ASP A 543 -28.64 20.10 -43.91
CA ASP A 543 -27.51 20.20 -42.96
C ASP A 543 -27.19 18.86 -42.27
N LEU A 544 -28.00 17.84 -42.50
CA LEU A 544 -27.85 16.55 -41.84
C LEU A 544 -26.58 15.87 -42.35
N ASP A 545 -25.58 15.78 -41.49
CA ASP A 545 -24.40 14.93 -41.68
C ASP A 545 -24.49 13.76 -40.69
N ALA A 546 -24.93 12.61 -41.19
CA ALA A 546 -25.21 11.44 -40.36
C ALA A 546 -24.84 10.15 -41.09
N PHE A 547 -24.26 9.20 -40.33
CA PHE A 547 -23.83 7.89 -40.85
C PHE A 547 -22.82 7.98 -42.01
N GLY A 548 -22.04 9.07 -42.08
CA GLY A 548 -21.06 9.32 -43.15
C GLY A 548 -21.68 9.83 -44.45
N TYR A 549 -22.91 10.36 -44.41
CA TYR A 549 -23.61 10.91 -45.57
C TYR A 549 -24.13 12.32 -45.27
N ASP A 550 -23.91 13.23 -46.22
CA ASP A 550 -24.19 14.66 -46.17
C ASP A 550 -25.16 15.13 -47.29
N ASP A 551 -25.77 14.19 -48.02
CA ASP A 551 -26.61 14.42 -49.20
C ASP A 551 -28.11 14.20 -48.93
N TRP A 552 -28.53 14.36 -47.67
CA TRP A 552 -29.91 14.18 -47.25
C TRP A 552 -30.82 15.33 -47.73
N TYR A 553 -32.07 15.01 -48.07
CA TYR A 553 -33.02 15.99 -48.60
C TYR A 553 -34.47 15.74 -48.18
N LEU A 554 -35.31 16.77 -48.29
CA LEU A 554 -36.74 16.68 -48.02
C LEU A 554 -37.45 16.06 -49.24
N PRO A 555 -38.14 14.92 -49.09
CA PRO A 555 -38.74 14.18 -50.19
C PRO A 555 -39.93 14.93 -50.82
N THR A 556 -40.14 14.68 -52.10
CA THR A 556 -41.33 15.13 -52.85
C THR A 556 -42.57 14.34 -52.49
N THR A 557 -43.72 14.79 -52.98
CA THR A 557 -44.99 14.05 -52.94
C THR A 557 -44.88 12.65 -53.55
N SER A 558 -44.16 12.47 -54.67
CA SER A 558 -44.00 11.15 -55.30
C SER A 558 -43.09 10.22 -54.48
N GLU A 559 -42.03 10.74 -53.88
CA GLU A 559 -41.12 9.96 -53.02
C GLU A 559 -41.83 9.57 -51.71
N MET A 560 -42.54 10.51 -51.09
CA MET A 560 -43.32 10.24 -49.87
C MET A 560 -44.41 9.21 -50.09
N ASN A 561 -45.06 9.20 -51.26
CA ASN A 561 -46.07 8.20 -51.61
C ASN A 561 -45.52 6.76 -51.55
N GLN A 562 -44.25 6.55 -51.94
CA GLN A 562 -43.62 5.23 -51.88
C GLN A 562 -43.32 4.78 -50.44
N MET A 563 -43.19 5.71 -49.49
CA MET A 563 -42.85 5.41 -48.09
C MET A 563 -44.05 5.00 -47.23
N VAL A 564 -45.28 5.15 -47.73
CA VAL A 564 -46.48 4.92 -46.91
C VAL A 564 -46.75 3.43 -46.64
N SER A 565 -46.20 2.53 -47.46
CA SER A 565 -46.28 1.08 -47.25
C SER A 565 -45.26 0.60 -46.20
N GLY A 566 -45.44 1.00 -44.94
CA GLY A 566 -44.73 0.43 -43.79
C GLY A 566 -43.59 1.25 -43.21
N ILE A 567 -43.17 2.36 -43.85
CA ILE A 567 -42.08 3.23 -43.36
C ILE A 567 -42.62 4.44 -42.59
N LEU A 568 -43.73 5.03 -43.06
CA LEU A 568 -44.35 6.19 -42.40
C LEU A 568 -45.41 5.78 -41.35
N PRO A 569 -45.30 6.24 -40.09
CA PRO A 569 -46.35 6.09 -39.07
C PRO A 569 -47.74 6.57 -39.54
N TYR A 570 -48.79 5.93 -39.02
CA TYR A 570 -50.18 6.31 -39.28
C TYR A 570 -50.58 7.57 -38.50
N ASN A 571 -51.50 8.35 -39.08
CA ASN A 571 -52.10 9.57 -38.51
C ASN A 571 -51.09 10.68 -38.18
N VAL A 572 -50.01 10.77 -38.95
CA VAL A 572 -49.02 11.85 -38.86
C VAL A 572 -48.97 12.59 -40.19
N THR A 573 -49.00 13.93 -40.13
CA THR A 573 -48.83 14.81 -41.28
C THR A 573 -47.34 15.10 -41.48
N TYR A 574 -46.84 14.87 -42.69
CA TYR A 574 -45.45 15.11 -43.06
C TYR A 574 -45.31 16.18 -44.14
N TRP A 575 -44.36 17.09 -43.98
CA TRP A 575 -43.99 18.01 -45.05
C TRP A 575 -43.39 17.27 -46.25
N THR A 576 -43.73 17.76 -47.44
CA THR A 576 -43.02 17.43 -48.68
C THR A 576 -42.24 18.65 -49.14
N SER A 577 -41.26 18.47 -50.02
CA SER A 577 -40.51 19.59 -50.60
C SER A 577 -41.25 20.37 -51.69
N TYR A 578 -42.53 20.06 -51.95
CA TYR A 578 -43.32 20.74 -52.98
C TYR A 578 -43.97 22.02 -52.44
N GLU A 579 -43.61 23.15 -53.04
CA GLU A 579 -44.21 24.46 -52.84
C GLU A 579 -45.45 24.64 -53.72
N ASP A 580 -46.55 25.08 -53.12
CA ASP A 580 -47.80 25.37 -53.85
C ASP A 580 -47.93 26.87 -54.19
N SER A 581 -47.56 27.74 -53.25
CA SER A 581 -47.56 29.20 -53.42
C SER A 581 -46.56 29.88 -52.49
N GLU A 582 -46.49 31.21 -52.52
CA GLU A 582 -45.69 31.98 -51.55
C GLU A 582 -46.13 31.76 -50.09
N TYR A 583 -47.38 31.31 -49.84
CA TYR A 583 -47.90 31.05 -48.49
C TYR A 583 -48.05 29.58 -48.13
N ASN A 584 -48.19 28.69 -49.12
CA ASN A 584 -48.56 27.29 -48.89
C ASN A 584 -47.55 26.28 -49.45
N ALA A 585 -47.49 25.12 -48.82
CA ALA A 585 -46.75 23.95 -49.28
C ALA A 585 -47.62 22.67 -49.16
N LYS A 586 -47.26 21.63 -49.93
CA LYS A 586 -47.94 20.34 -49.85
C LYS A 586 -47.39 19.50 -48.70
N ALA A 587 -48.30 18.89 -47.95
CA ALA A 587 -48.01 17.86 -46.99
C ALA A 587 -48.66 16.53 -47.41
N ILE A 588 -48.35 15.46 -46.68
CA ILE A 588 -48.99 14.16 -46.83
C ILE A 588 -49.50 13.69 -45.46
N LEU A 589 -50.73 13.17 -45.42
CA LEU A 589 -51.31 12.53 -44.24
C LEU A 589 -51.52 11.04 -44.54
N ASN A 590 -50.80 10.18 -43.82
CA ASN A 590 -51.00 8.74 -43.89
C ASN A 590 -52.17 8.32 -42.99
N THR A 591 -53.36 8.10 -43.55
CA THR A 591 -54.55 7.67 -42.78
C THR A 591 -54.65 6.15 -42.62
N GLY A 592 -53.67 5.39 -43.14
CA GLY A 592 -53.65 3.93 -43.16
C GLY A 592 -54.63 3.27 -44.15
N SER A 593 -55.61 4.00 -44.67
CA SER A 593 -56.60 3.52 -45.66
C SER A 593 -56.60 4.30 -46.97
N SER A 594 -56.13 5.55 -46.96
CA SER A 594 -55.92 6.39 -48.14
C SER A 594 -54.82 7.42 -47.91
N LEU A 595 -54.33 8.02 -48.99
CA LEU A 595 -53.39 9.14 -48.95
C LEU A 595 -54.15 10.43 -49.16
N ASP A 596 -53.98 11.36 -48.22
CA ASP A 596 -54.41 12.74 -48.42
C ASP A 596 -53.18 13.64 -48.63
N PHE A 597 -53.32 14.60 -49.55
CA PHE A 597 -52.28 15.55 -49.92
C PHE A 597 -52.73 16.98 -49.60
N PRO A 598 -52.91 17.32 -48.31
CA PRO A 598 -53.41 18.62 -47.93
C PRO A 598 -52.39 19.72 -48.27
N ILE A 599 -52.93 20.89 -48.58
CA ILE A 599 -52.17 22.12 -48.74
C ILE A 599 -52.26 22.88 -47.42
N HIS A 600 -51.12 23.18 -46.82
CA HIS A 600 -51.02 23.86 -45.53
C HIS A 600 -50.15 25.11 -45.62
N ASN A 601 -50.43 26.09 -44.76
CA ASN A 601 -49.60 27.29 -44.65
C ASN A 601 -48.18 26.91 -44.21
N LYS A 602 -47.18 27.53 -44.83
CA LYS A 602 -45.75 27.25 -44.59
C LYS A 602 -45.29 27.52 -43.15
N ASN A 603 -46.04 28.33 -42.41
CA ASN A 603 -45.77 28.67 -41.00
C ASN A 603 -46.40 27.70 -39.99
N ILE A 604 -47.03 26.61 -40.46
CA ILE A 604 -47.51 25.53 -39.60
C ILE A 604 -46.37 24.54 -39.37
N GLN A 605 -46.28 23.98 -38.17
CA GLN A 605 -45.32 22.93 -37.85
C GLN A 605 -45.89 21.56 -38.22
N HIS A 606 -45.13 20.79 -39.00
CA HIS A 606 -45.43 19.39 -39.29
C HIS A 606 -44.19 18.52 -39.10
N SER A 607 -44.42 17.20 -39.02
CA SER A 607 -43.33 16.25 -39.04
C SER A 607 -42.68 16.23 -40.43
N PHE A 608 -41.49 15.67 -40.56
CA PHE A 608 -40.86 15.47 -41.86
C PHE A 608 -39.97 14.23 -41.83
N ARG A 609 -39.48 13.85 -43.00
CA ARG A 609 -38.49 12.79 -43.20
C ARG A 609 -37.38 13.34 -44.06
N CYS A 610 -36.17 12.88 -43.81
CA CYS A 610 -35.06 13.10 -44.71
C CYS A 610 -34.82 11.79 -45.47
N VAL A 611 -34.55 11.91 -46.76
CA VAL A 611 -34.22 10.79 -47.63
C VAL A 611 -32.96 11.13 -48.41
N ARG A 612 -32.31 10.12 -48.97
CA ARG A 612 -31.18 10.27 -49.89
C ARG A 612 -31.28 9.25 -51.01
N LYS A 613 -30.60 9.50 -52.12
CA LYS A 613 -30.73 8.70 -53.35
C LYS A 613 -29.40 8.15 -53.84
#